data_AF-K9EWM2-F1
#
_entry.id   AF-K9EWM2-F1
#
_cell.length_a   1.000
_cell.length_b   1.000
_cell.length_c   1.000
_cell.angle_alpha   90.00
_cell.angle_beta   90.00
_cell.angle_gamma   90.00
#
_symmetry.space_group_name_H-M   'P 1'
#
loop_
_entity.id
_entity.type
_entity.pdbx_description
1 polymer ?
#
loop_
_entity_poly.entity_id
_entity_poly.type
_entity_poly.pdbx_seq_one_letter_code
_entity_poly.pdbx_strand_id
1 'polypeptide(L)'
;MKVIVADDSALFREGLVGILERRKHEVLAQVTSAAELIEAVRAANAKNAESSREADGSEGARRADDAVASEDEKRSGIIAEAGRSIDVVITDVRMPPNMTDDGLRAAVGIRREFPNIGIVVLSQYVAPAYARELFAPSTSATPGFGAVDASDDAGGGLAYLLKDRVARVADFLRSLEVVAGGGVVIDPEVAGELMRGQPSQLAMMTERELEILDLMAKGLSNSELAERLYLSAATISKHVASIFMKLGMGPGEENRRVRAVLAYLTEKNWQK
;
A
#
# COMPACT_ATOMS: atom_id res chain seq x y z
N MET A 1 -4.21 10.44 18.71
CA MET A 1 -3.94 9.13 18.12
C MET A 1 -2.81 8.47 18.86
N LYS A 2 -2.86 7.16 18.99
CA LYS A 2 -1.83 6.27 19.53
C LYS A 2 -1.10 5.62 18.36
N VAL A 3 0.20 5.88 18.27
CA VAL A 3 1.00 5.61 17.08
C VAL A 3 2.22 4.79 17.44
N ILE A 4 2.61 3.85 16.58
CA ILE A 4 3.93 3.19 16.63
C ILE A 4 4.76 3.71 15.47
N VAL A 5 6.03 4.04 15.73
CA VAL A 5 6.95 4.55 14.72
C VAL A 5 8.11 3.56 14.54
N ALA A 6 8.29 3.08 13.32
CA ALA A 6 9.39 2.20 12.94
C ALA A 6 10.22 2.86 11.84
N ASP A 7 11.50 3.11 12.13
CA ASP A 7 12.45 3.65 11.15
C ASP A 7 13.86 3.33 11.65
N ASP A 8 14.76 2.90 10.76
CA ASP A 8 16.14 2.57 11.11
C ASP A 8 16.97 3.85 11.38
N SER A 9 16.61 4.97 10.76
CA SER A 9 17.26 6.27 10.94
C SER A 9 16.84 6.93 12.24
N ALA A 10 17.76 6.99 13.20
CA ALA A 10 17.53 7.63 14.50
C ALA A 10 17.07 9.09 14.38
N LEU A 11 17.73 9.88 13.52
CA LEU A 11 17.39 11.29 13.33
C LEU A 11 15.96 11.47 12.80
N PHE A 12 15.57 10.64 11.84
CA PHE A 12 14.24 10.74 11.22
C PHE A 12 13.15 10.25 12.17
N ARG A 13 13.40 9.14 12.88
CA ARG A 13 12.51 8.61 13.92
C ARG A 13 12.26 9.62 15.04
N GLU A 14 13.32 10.21 15.59
CA GLU A 14 13.23 11.25 16.64
C GLU A 14 12.51 12.51 16.13
N GLY A 15 12.79 12.92 14.89
CA GLY A 15 12.11 14.05 14.24
C GLY A 15 10.60 13.82 14.09
N LEU A 16 10.21 12.63 13.61
CA LEU A 16 8.82 12.19 13.49
C LEU A 16 8.11 12.19 14.85
N VAL A 17 8.72 11.56 15.84
CA VAL A 17 8.18 11.48 17.22
C VAL A 17 7.97 12.88 17.78
N GLY A 18 8.97 13.75 17.66
CA GLY A 18 8.84 15.13 18.11
C GLY A 18 7.71 15.90 17.40
N ILE A 19 7.45 15.63 16.12
CA ILE A 19 6.31 16.22 15.40
C ILE A 19 4.98 15.70 15.96
N LEU A 20 4.86 14.39 16.16
CA LEU A 20 3.66 13.71 16.64
C LEU A 20 3.30 14.16 18.08
N GLU A 21 4.26 14.17 18.99
CA GLU A 21 4.05 14.53 20.40
C GLU A 21 3.68 16.01 20.57
N ARG A 22 4.33 16.92 19.82
CA ARG A 22 3.94 18.34 19.79
C ARG A 22 2.50 18.56 19.32
N ARG A 23 1.93 17.59 18.60
CA ARG A 23 0.55 17.58 18.12
C ARG A 23 -0.38 16.73 18.99
N LYS A 24 0.06 16.37 20.20
CA LYS A 24 -0.70 15.58 21.18
C LYS A 24 -1.07 14.18 20.67
N HIS A 25 -0.30 13.65 19.73
CA HIS A 25 -0.33 12.23 19.44
C HIS A 25 0.61 11.52 20.40
N GLU A 26 0.22 10.33 20.81
CA GLU A 26 0.98 9.52 21.72
C GLU A 26 1.76 8.49 20.92
N VAL A 27 3.06 8.40 21.15
CA VAL A 27 3.91 7.37 20.56
C VAL A 27 4.04 6.23 21.55
N LEU A 28 3.40 5.09 21.25
CA LEU A 28 3.38 3.90 22.11
C LEU A 28 4.70 3.14 22.09
N ALA A 29 5.39 3.17 20.94
CA ALA A 29 6.68 2.53 20.76
C ALA A 29 7.44 3.17 19.60
N GLN A 30 8.77 3.15 19.72
CA GLN A 30 9.71 3.49 18.67
C GLN A 30 10.64 2.31 18.46
N VAL A 31 10.70 1.81 17.23
CA VAL A 31 11.46 0.60 16.89
C VAL A 31 12.36 0.85 15.70
N THR A 32 13.38 0.01 15.55
CA THR A 32 14.42 0.19 14.53
C THR A 32 14.46 -0.92 13.50
N SER A 33 13.69 -2.00 13.69
CA SER A 33 13.66 -3.15 12.80
C SER A 33 12.24 -3.65 12.54
N ALA A 34 12.09 -4.41 11.45
CA ALA A 34 10.82 -5.02 11.07
C ALA A 34 10.32 -6.04 12.11
N ALA A 35 11.24 -6.78 12.75
CA ALA A 35 10.90 -7.75 13.77
C ALA A 35 10.37 -7.07 15.05
N GLU A 36 11.07 -6.05 15.54
CA GLU A 36 10.65 -5.25 16.69
C GLU A 36 9.28 -4.60 16.44
N LEU A 37 9.00 -4.15 15.21
CA LEU A 37 7.71 -3.57 14.86
C LEU A 37 6.56 -4.56 15.04
N ILE A 38 6.70 -5.79 14.54
CA ILE A 38 5.66 -6.82 14.68
C ILE A 38 5.45 -7.16 16.17
N GLU A 39 6.52 -7.30 16.93
CA GLU A 39 6.46 -7.58 18.37
C GLU A 39 5.79 -6.45 19.15
N ALA A 40 6.13 -5.18 18.85
CA ALA A 40 5.54 -4.02 19.50
C ALA A 40 4.03 -3.94 19.24
N VAL A 41 3.59 -4.19 18.00
CA VAL A 41 2.16 -4.19 17.65
C VAL A 41 1.41 -5.31 18.37
N ARG A 42 1.96 -6.52 18.40
CA ARG A 42 1.35 -7.66 19.12
C ARG A 42 1.28 -7.40 20.63
N ALA A 43 2.35 -6.89 21.22
CA ALA A 43 2.41 -6.58 22.64
C ALA A 43 1.38 -5.52 23.05
N ALA A 44 1.24 -4.44 22.25
CA ALA A 44 0.25 -3.41 22.51
C ALA A 44 -1.19 -3.93 22.38
N ASN A 45 -1.46 -4.83 21.43
CA ASN A 45 -2.80 -5.42 21.27
C ASN A 45 -3.12 -6.49 22.33
N ALA A 46 -2.17 -7.33 22.74
CA ALA A 46 -2.39 -8.35 23.77
C ALA A 46 -2.79 -7.72 25.11
N LYS A 47 -2.11 -6.64 25.50
CA LYS A 47 -2.43 -5.88 26.73
C LYS A 47 -3.83 -5.25 26.70
N ASN A 48 -4.38 -4.92 25.52
CA ASN A 48 -5.77 -4.45 25.40
C ASN A 48 -6.80 -5.54 25.69
N ALA A 49 -6.54 -6.78 25.26
CA ALA A 49 -7.43 -7.91 25.48
C ALA A 49 -7.51 -8.30 26.96
N GLU A 50 -6.41 -8.18 27.70
CA GLU A 50 -6.35 -8.41 29.14
C GLU A 50 -7.05 -7.32 29.94
N SER A 51 -6.80 -6.04 29.65
CA SER A 51 -7.50 -4.92 30.32
C SER A 51 -9.01 -4.91 30.04
N SER A 52 -9.46 -5.38 28.86
CA SER A 52 -10.89 -5.50 28.56
C SER A 52 -11.56 -6.64 29.34
N ARG A 53 -10.84 -7.74 29.61
CA ARG A 53 -11.33 -8.86 30.44
C ARG A 53 -11.38 -8.50 31.93
N GLU A 54 -10.44 -7.70 32.42
CA GLU A 54 -10.45 -7.20 33.81
C GLU A 54 -11.51 -6.12 34.05
N ALA A 55 -11.81 -5.28 33.05
CA ALA A 55 -12.89 -4.29 33.12
C ALA A 55 -14.29 -4.94 33.19
N ASP A 56 -14.48 -6.10 32.56
CA ASP A 56 -15.74 -6.87 32.61
C ASP A 56 -15.84 -7.78 33.85
N GLY A 57 -14.71 -8.02 34.54
CA GLY A 57 -14.60 -8.89 35.71
C GLY A 57 -14.49 -8.18 37.06
N SER A 58 -14.47 -6.85 37.11
CA SER A 58 -14.21 -6.08 38.35
C SER A 58 -15.46 -5.46 38.97
N GLU A 59 -16.44 -6.31 39.28
CA GLU A 59 -17.29 -6.14 40.46
C GLU A 59 -16.88 -7.18 41.52
N GLY A 60 -15.63 -7.10 41.98
CA GLY A 60 -15.11 -8.05 42.96
C GLY A 60 -13.65 -7.85 43.34
N ALA A 61 -13.45 -7.41 44.59
CA ALA A 61 -12.21 -7.47 45.38
C ALA A 61 -11.12 -6.41 45.12
N ARG A 62 -11.15 -5.40 46.01
CA ARG A 62 -9.99 -4.63 46.45
C ARG A 62 -9.03 -5.50 47.28
N ARG A 63 -7.71 -5.34 47.10
CA ARG A 63 -6.71 -4.88 48.10
C ARG A 63 -5.30 -5.42 47.82
N ALA A 64 -4.31 -4.53 48.07
CA ALA A 64 -2.97 -4.78 48.65
C ALA A 64 -1.98 -5.63 47.79
N ASP A 65 -0.69 -5.34 47.65
CA ASP A 65 0.27 -4.51 48.40
C ASP A 65 1.50 -4.20 47.50
N ASP A 66 2.31 -3.27 48.00
CA ASP A 66 3.64 -2.83 47.55
C ASP A 66 4.66 -3.95 47.19
N ALA A 67 5.53 -3.68 46.20
CA ALA A 67 6.90 -4.20 46.17
C ALA A 67 7.84 -3.41 45.22
N VAL A 68 8.66 -2.55 45.85
CA VAL A 68 10.12 -2.32 45.68
C VAL A 68 10.77 -2.60 44.32
N ALA A 69 11.37 -1.53 43.77
CA ALA A 69 12.25 -1.49 42.61
C ALA A 69 13.52 -2.34 42.75
N SER A 70 13.95 -2.97 41.66
CA SER A 70 15.30 -3.53 41.49
C SER A 70 15.96 -3.03 40.21
N GLU A 71 17.21 -2.63 40.36
CA GLU A 71 18.12 -2.01 39.38
C GLU A 71 18.53 -2.96 38.25
N ASP A 72 17.88 -2.88 37.08
CA ASP A 72 18.36 -3.46 35.81
C ASP A 72 17.97 -2.58 34.59
N GLU A 73 17.97 -1.26 34.79
CA GLU A 73 17.26 -0.28 33.97
C GLU A 73 18.09 0.35 32.83
N LYS A 74 18.98 -0.41 32.15
CA LYS A 74 19.86 0.18 31.09
C LYS A 74 19.99 -0.56 29.76
N ARG A 75 19.24 -1.63 29.48
CA ARG A 75 19.26 -2.27 28.14
C ARG A 75 17.92 -2.90 27.76
N SER A 76 16.95 -2.08 27.34
CA SER A 76 15.91 -2.44 26.35
C SER A 76 14.94 -1.26 26.20
N GLY A 77 14.97 -0.58 25.05
CA GLY A 77 14.07 0.53 24.72
C GLY A 77 12.65 0.08 24.35
N ILE A 78 12.09 -0.92 25.05
CA ILE A 78 10.72 -1.40 24.84
C ILE A 78 9.99 -1.29 26.17
N ILE A 79 9.31 -0.18 26.40
CA ILE A 79 8.28 -0.10 27.44
C ILE A 79 7.05 0.54 26.81
N ALA A 80 6.19 -0.30 26.21
CA ALA A 80 4.82 0.08 25.89
C ALA A 80 4.00 0.06 27.20
N GLU A 81 3.65 1.24 27.70
CA GLU A 81 2.73 1.44 28.82
C GLU A 81 1.25 1.13 28.44
N ALA A 82 0.43 0.79 29.44
CA ALA A 82 -0.79 -0.03 29.35
C ALA A 82 -1.99 0.53 28.54
N GLY A 83 -2.75 -0.39 27.91
CA GLY A 83 -4.19 -0.26 27.61
C GLY A 83 -4.61 0.58 26.40
N ARG A 84 -3.83 0.59 25.30
CA ARG A 84 -4.07 1.52 24.19
C ARG A 84 -4.23 0.81 22.82
N SER A 85 -5.43 0.90 22.24
CA SER A 85 -5.69 0.52 20.83
C SER A 85 -4.81 1.35 19.89
N ILE A 86 -4.03 0.70 19.03
CA ILE A 86 -3.19 1.40 18.06
C ILE A 86 -4.08 1.98 16.97
N ASP A 87 -3.98 3.28 16.71
CA ASP A 87 -4.71 3.91 15.61
C ASP A 87 -3.92 3.78 14.30
N VAL A 88 -2.61 4.05 14.37
CA VAL A 88 -1.74 4.07 13.18
C VAL A 88 -0.36 3.47 13.47
N VAL A 89 0.15 2.67 12.54
CA VAL A 89 1.56 2.26 12.46
C VAL A 89 2.23 3.04 11.35
N ILE A 90 3.33 3.71 11.66
CA ILE A 90 4.21 4.37 10.69
C ILE A 90 5.46 3.52 10.55
N THR A 91 5.79 3.09 9.35
CA THR A 91 6.96 2.26 9.09
C THR A 91 7.75 2.76 7.89
N ASP A 92 9.08 2.76 7.98
CA ASP A 92 9.92 2.84 6.78
C ASP A 92 9.79 1.55 5.95
N VAL A 93 10.06 1.64 4.65
CA VAL A 93 10.15 0.48 3.76
C VAL A 93 11.40 -0.34 4.07
N ARG A 94 12.54 0.35 4.19
CA ARG A 94 13.87 -0.25 4.33
C ARG A 94 14.28 -0.25 5.79
N MET A 95 14.23 -1.41 6.42
CA MET A 95 14.70 -1.59 7.80
C MET A 95 15.45 -2.93 7.91
N PRO A 96 16.23 -3.15 8.97
CA PRO A 96 16.80 -4.45 9.28
C PRO A 96 15.73 -5.56 9.32
N PRO A 97 16.09 -6.80 8.95
CA PRO A 97 17.46 -7.29 8.78
C PRO A 97 18.07 -7.12 7.38
N ASN A 98 17.28 -7.13 6.29
CA ASN A 98 17.84 -7.13 4.92
C ASN A 98 18.04 -5.73 4.33
N MET A 99 17.46 -4.69 4.93
CA MET A 99 17.50 -3.31 4.45
C MET A 99 16.88 -3.15 3.04
N THR A 100 15.90 -4.00 2.70
CA THR A 100 15.22 -3.98 1.38
C THR A 100 13.78 -3.53 1.47
N ASP A 101 12.89 -4.41 1.86
CA ASP A 101 11.44 -4.25 1.89
C ASP A 101 10.87 -4.83 3.20
N ASP A 102 11.74 -5.05 4.18
CA ASP A 102 11.42 -5.69 5.45
C ASP A 102 10.32 -4.94 6.21
N GLY A 103 10.38 -3.61 6.23
CA GLY A 103 9.36 -2.78 6.87
C GLY A 103 8.03 -2.79 6.14
N LEU A 104 8.06 -2.83 4.80
CA LEU A 104 6.86 -3.03 3.99
C LEU A 104 6.22 -4.40 4.28
N ARG A 105 7.01 -5.48 4.31
CA ARG A 105 6.53 -6.84 4.64
C ARG A 105 5.94 -6.90 6.05
N ALA A 106 6.56 -6.24 7.02
CA ALA A 106 6.02 -6.11 8.37
C ALA A 106 4.66 -5.40 8.37
N ALA A 107 4.52 -4.29 7.63
CA ALA A 107 3.24 -3.62 7.43
C ALA A 107 2.19 -4.57 6.83
N VAL A 108 2.51 -5.33 5.79
CA VAL A 108 1.59 -6.32 5.20
C VAL A 108 1.18 -7.37 6.22
N GLY A 109 2.13 -7.88 7.01
CA GLY A 109 1.85 -8.84 8.08
C GLY A 109 0.92 -8.28 9.15
N ILE A 110 1.20 -7.07 9.63
CA ILE A 110 0.38 -6.36 10.61
C ILE A 110 -1.03 -6.13 10.08
N ARG A 111 -1.18 -5.74 8.82
CA ARG A 111 -2.50 -5.51 8.21
C ARG A 111 -3.37 -6.77 8.21
N ARG A 112 -2.75 -7.92 7.90
CA ARG A 112 -3.46 -9.21 7.87
C ARG A 112 -3.89 -9.67 9.26
N GLU A 113 -3.07 -9.40 10.28
CA GLU A 113 -3.34 -9.81 11.66
C GLU A 113 -4.26 -8.82 12.39
N PHE A 114 -4.15 -7.52 12.09
CA PHE A 114 -4.85 -6.41 12.73
C PHE A 114 -5.46 -5.45 11.68
N PRO A 115 -6.56 -5.83 11.02
CA PRO A 115 -7.11 -5.08 9.87
C PRO A 115 -7.61 -3.68 10.22
N ASN A 116 -7.89 -3.40 11.50
CA ASN A 116 -8.41 -2.11 11.96
C ASN A 116 -7.31 -1.06 12.18
N ILE A 117 -6.03 -1.47 12.17
CA ILE A 117 -4.90 -0.55 12.33
C ILE A 117 -4.62 0.15 11.00
N GLY A 118 -4.54 1.48 11.03
CA GLY A 118 -4.09 2.28 9.90
C GLY A 118 -2.60 2.10 9.67
N ILE A 119 -2.15 1.99 8.41
CA ILE A 119 -0.73 1.82 8.08
C ILE A 119 -0.25 2.97 7.23
N VAL A 120 0.85 3.59 7.62
CA VAL A 120 1.59 4.58 6.82
C VAL A 120 2.99 4.04 6.54
N VAL A 121 3.24 3.76 5.27
CA VAL A 121 4.56 3.40 4.77
C VAL A 121 5.28 4.66 4.31
N LEU A 122 6.48 4.86 4.84
CA LEU A 122 7.39 5.94 4.46
C LEU A 122 8.49 5.36 3.56
N SER A 123 8.83 6.08 2.51
CA SER A 123 9.91 5.69 1.60
C SER A 123 10.83 6.87 1.32
N GLN A 124 12.14 6.61 1.28
CA GLN A 124 13.12 7.62 0.88
C GLN A 124 13.03 7.97 -0.63
N TYR A 125 12.57 7.02 -1.46
CA TYR A 125 12.53 7.18 -2.92
C TYR A 125 11.19 6.75 -3.50
N VAL A 126 10.86 7.27 -4.68
CA VAL A 126 9.70 6.80 -5.43
C VAL A 126 9.95 5.38 -5.90
N ALA A 127 9.22 4.42 -5.31
CA ALA A 127 9.36 3.00 -5.63
C ALA A 127 7.98 2.40 -5.95
N PRO A 128 7.56 2.43 -7.23
CA PRO A 128 6.21 2.02 -7.63
C PRO A 128 5.94 0.54 -7.36
N ALA A 129 6.96 -0.31 -7.39
CA ALA A 129 6.83 -1.72 -7.07
C ALA A 129 6.32 -1.95 -5.64
N TYR A 130 6.86 -1.22 -4.66
CA TYR A 130 6.45 -1.31 -3.26
C TYR A 130 5.03 -0.76 -3.05
N ALA A 131 4.68 0.32 -3.72
CA ALA A 131 3.33 0.86 -3.64
C ALA A 131 2.31 -0.08 -4.32
N ARG A 132 2.65 -0.72 -5.45
CA ARG A 132 1.80 -1.77 -6.05
C ARG A 132 1.59 -2.94 -5.12
N GLU A 133 2.65 -3.39 -4.46
CA GLU A 133 2.55 -4.46 -3.49
C GLU A 133 1.63 -4.06 -2.33
N LEU A 134 1.75 -2.83 -1.81
CA LEU A 134 0.89 -2.31 -0.74
C LEU A 134 -0.57 -2.09 -1.16
N PHE A 135 -0.87 -1.83 -2.43
CA PHE A 135 -2.23 -1.50 -2.92
C PHE A 135 -2.84 -2.55 -3.86
N ALA A 136 -2.20 -3.72 -4.02
CA ALA A 136 -2.69 -4.77 -4.91
C ALA A 136 -4.03 -5.36 -4.43
N PRO A 137 -4.99 -5.64 -5.34
CA PRO A 137 -6.23 -6.32 -4.99
C PRO A 137 -5.98 -7.80 -4.61
N SER A 138 -6.70 -8.28 -3.60
CA SER A 138 -6.51 -9.62 -2.98
C SER A 138 -7.00 -10.81 -3.82
N THR A 139 -7.30 -10.62 -5.11
CA THR A 139 -7.81 -11.68 -6.00
C THR A 139 -6.73 -12.40 -6.79
N SER A 140 -5.45 -12.00 -6.69
CA SER A 140 -4.36 -12.71 -7.36
C SER A 140 -3.91 -13.92 -6.54
N ALA A 141 -3.75 -15.08 -7.19
CA ALA A 141 -3.22 -16.32 -6.59
C ALA A 141 -1.74 -16.23 -6.16
N THR A 142 -1.14 -15.03 -6.20
CA THR A 142 0.16 -14.72 -5.61
C THR A 142 -0.06 -14.20 -4.20
N PRO A 143 0.64 -14.70 -3.17
CA PRO A 143 0.50 -14.20 -1.82
C PRO A 143 1.03 -12.75 -1.75
N GLY A 144 0.13 -11.82 -2.00
CA GLY A 144 0.29 -10.37 -1.90
C GLY A 144 -0.87 -9.78 -1.11
N PHE A 145 -0.76 -8.50 -0.76
CA PHE A 145 -1.56 -7.72 0.17
C PHE A 145 -3.08 -8.00 0.21
N GLY A 146 -3.65 -8.03 1.43
CA GLY A 146 -5.07 -8.25 1.66
C GLY A 146 -5.95 -7.12 1.11
N ALA A 147 -7.19 -7.44 0.81
CA ALA A 147 -8.08 -6.69 -0.05
C ALA A 147 -8.27 -5.22 0.39
N VAL A 148 -8.30 -4.34 -0.59
CA VAL A 148 -9.23 -3.21 -0.56
C VAL A 148 -10.46 -3.67 -1.32
N ASP A 149 -11.49 -4.11 -0.61
CA ASP A 149 -12.84 -3.82 -1.09
C ASP A 149 -13.12 -2.39 -0.61
N ALA A 150 -13.23 -1.45 -1.56
CA ALA A 150 -13.55 -0.05 -1.28
C ALA A 150 -14.96 0.13 -0.68
N SER A 151 -15.63 -0.97 -0.33
CA SER A 151 -16.99 -1.07 0.18
C SER A 151 -17.09 -1.57 1.63
N ASP A 152 -15.98 -1.92 2.30
CA ASP A 152 -16.03 -2.38 3.70
C ASP A 152 -15.65 -1.25 4.67
N ASP A 153 -16.69 -0.64 5.25
CA ASP A 153 -16.68 0.49 6.21
C ASP A 153 -15.93 0.25 7.55
N ALA A 154 -15.08 -0.76 7.67
CA ALA A 154 -14.50 -1.18 8.96
C ALA A 154 -12.98 -1.46 8.99
N GLY A 155 -12.26 -1.33 7.86
CA GLY A 155 -10.81 -1.50 7.83
C GLY A 155 -10.03 -0.23 8.19
N GLY A 156 -8.85 -0.35 8.80
CA GLY A 156 -7.93 0.79 8.98
C GLY A 156 -7.47 1.37 7.64
N GLY A 157 -6.97 2.59 7.59
CA GLY A 157 -6.52 3.20 6.33
C GLY A 157 -5.14 2.76 5.88
N LEU A 158 -4.72 3.23 4.70
CA LEU A 158 -3.40 2.96 4.13
C LEU A 158 -2.77 4.23 3.55
N ALA A 159 -1.49 4.44 3.79
CA ALA A 159 -0.75 5.47 3.09
C ALA A 159 0.63 5.02 2.62
N TYR A 160 1.04 5.57 1.48
CA TYR A 160 2.40 5.50 0.99
C TYR A 160 2.91 6.92 0.75
N LEU A 161 3.83 7.39 1.58
CA LEU A 161 4.35 8.75 1.54
C LEU A 161 5.87 8.74 1.35
N LEU A 162 6.38 9.76 0.65
CA LEU A 162 7.82 10.01 0.63
C LEU A 162 8.27 10.64 1.95
N LYS A 163 9.48 10.34 2.42
CA LYS A 163 10.04 10.95 3.65
C LYS A 163 10.06 12.49 3.55
N ASP A 164 10.27 13.04 2.36
CA ASP A 164 10.20 14.49 2.09
C ASP A 164 8.80 15.09 2.35
N ARG A 165 7.72 14.29 2.22
CA ARG A 165 6.35 14.72 2.54
C ARG A 165 6.17 14.99 4.03
N VAL A 166 6.89 14.26 4.89
CA VAL A 166 6.84 14.43 6.35
C VAL A 166 7.34 15.81 6.77
N ALA A 167 8.29 16.39 6.03
CA ALA A 167 8.78 17.75 6.28
C ALA A 167 7.66 18.80 6.17
N ARG A 168 6.62 18.53 5.36
CA ARG A 168 5.39 19.33 5.31
C ARG A 168 4.41 18.83 6.36
N VAL A 169 4.69 19.21 7.60
CA VAL A 169 3.98 18.75 8.82
C VAL A 169 2.45 18.81 8.68
N ALA A 170 1.89 19.87 8.10
CA ALA A 170 0.43 20.00 7.95
C ALA A 170 -0.16 18.94 7.01
N ASP A 171 0.51 18.62 5.91
CA ASP A 171 0.06 17.61 4.94
C ASP A 171 0.19 16.21 5.52
N PHE A 172 1.30 15.97 6.25
CA PHE A 172 1.54 14.70 6.91
C PHE A 172 0.48 14.40 7.98
N LEU A 173 0.15 15.35 8.85
CA LEU A 173 -0.87 15.18 9.88
C LEU A 173 -2.26 14.92 9.28
N ARG A 174 -2.63 15.65 8.22
CA ARG A 174 -3.88 15.39 7.49
C ARG A 174 -3.90 13.98 6.92
N SER A 175 -2.76 13.51 6.40
CA SER A 175 -2.65 12.14 5.88
C SER A 175 -2.88 11.10 6.99
N LEU A 176 -2.36 11.33 8.20
CA LEU A 176 -2.59 10.47 9.35
C LEU A 176 -4.07 10.44 9.76
N GLU A 177 -4.76 11.59 9.75
CA GLU A 177 -6.19 11.66 10.04
C GLU A 177 -7.02 10.86 9.04
N VAL A 178 -6.71 10.97 7.74
CA VAL A 178 -7.37 10.18 6.68
C VAL A 178 -7.14 8.68 6.92
N VAL A 179 -5.92 8.28 7.23
CA VAL A 179 -5.56 6.87 7.47
C VAL A 179 -6.22 6.32 8.73
N ALA A 180 -6.25 7.08 9.81
CA ALA A 180 -6.95 6.69 11.04
C ALA A 180 -8.47 6.55 10.81
N GLY A 181 -9.03 7.30 9.86
CA GLY A 181 -10.43 7.19 9.44
C GLY A 181 -10.73 6.10 8.39
N GLY A 182 -9.78 5.21 8.08
CA GLY A 182 -9.99 4.14 7.08
C GLY A 182 -9.66 4.53 5.63
N GLY A 183 -9.24 5.77 5.38
CA GLY A 183 -8.97 6.28 4.05
C GLY A 183 -7.61 5.88 3.48
N VAL A 184 -7.43 6.13 2.18
CA VAL A 184 -6.19 5.86 1.45
C VAL A 184 -5.49 7.15 1.04
N VAL A 185 -4.18 7.25 1.23
CA VAL A 185 -3.35 8.39 0.82
C VAL A 185 -2.12 7.91 0.04
N ILE A 186 -1.89 8.48 -1.15
CA ILE A 186 -0.70 8.16 -1.95
C ILE A 186 0.01 9.48 -2.28
N ASP A 187 1.33 9.51 -2.12
CA ASP A 187 2.12 10.66 -2.56
C ASP A 187 1.93 10.90 -4.07
N PRO A 188 1.70 12.15 -4.53
CA PRO A 188 1.49 12.46 -5.95
C PRO A 188 2.58 11.94 -6.89
N GLU A 189 3.85 11.93 -6.46
CA GLU A 189 4.95 11.43 -7.30
C GLU A 189 4.85 9.92 -7.48
N VAL A 190 4.54 9.20 -6.39
CA VAL A 190 4.31 7.76 -6.38
C VAL A 190 3.07 7.42 -7.18
N ALA A 191 1.98 8.16 -7.02
CA ALA A 191 0.75 8.00 -7.81
C ALA A 191 1.02 8.19 -9.31
N GLY A 192 1.79 9.22 -9.68
CA GLY A 192 2.17 9.47 -11.06
C GLY A 192 2.99 8.33 -11.68
N GLU A 193 3.89 7.71 -10.93
CA GLU A 193 4.63 6.52 -11.40
C GLU A 193 3.79 5.23 -11.40
N LEU A 194 2.87 5.07 -10.45
CA LEU A 194 1.93 3.95 -10.43
C LEU A 194 1.06 3.97 -11.70
N MET A 195 0.61 5.16 -12.10
CA MET A 195 -0.11 5.38 -13.35
C MET A 195 0.76 5.13 -14.58
N ARG A 196 2.05 5.49 -14.54
CA ARG A 196 2.99 5.31 -15.66
C ARG A 196 3.48 3.87 -15.85
N GLY A 197 3.62 3.10 -14.78
CA GLY A 197 4.21 1.76 -14.83
C GLY A 197 3.21 0.61 -14.75
N GLN A 198 1.93 0.81 -15.06
CA GLN A 198 1.12 -0.35 -15.47
C GLN A 198 1.86 -1.02 -16.65
N PRO A 199 2.09 -2.34 -16.64
CA PRO A 199 2.67 -2.99 -17.82
C PRO A 199 1.81 -2.58 -19.00
N SER A 200 2.45 -1.97 -20.01
CA SER A 200 1.72 -1.48 -21.18
C SER A 200 0.82 -2.60 -21.64
N GLN A 201 -0.45 -2.29 -21.91
CA GLN A 201 -1.34 -3.32 -22.41
C GLN A 201 -0.79 -3.87 -23.74
N LEU A 202 0.04 -3.06 -24.43
CA LEU A 202 0.88 -3.45 -25.56
C LEU A 202 1.99 -4.47 -25.23
N ALA A 203 2.59 -4.50 -24.05
CA ALA A 203 3.59 -5.51 -23.67
C ALA A 203 2.99 -6.92 -23.51
N MET A 204 1.68 -7.03 -23.33
CA MET A 204 0.94 -8.31 -23.30
C MET A 204 0.46 -8.75 -24.71
N MET A 205 0.70 -7.94 -25.74
CA MET A 205 0.33 -8.24 -27.11
C MET A 205 1.41 -9.08 -27.78
N THR A 206 0.97 -10.00 -28.63
CA THR A 206 1.86 -10.70 -29.55
C THR A 206 2.33 -9.76 -30.66
N GLU A 207 3.45 -10.09 -31.32
CA GLU A 207 3.94 -9.33 -32.48
C GLU A 207 2.85 -9.12 -33.54
N ARG A 208 2.03 -10.15 -33.77
CA ARG A 208 0.93 -10.09 -34.73
C ARG A 208 -0.20 -9.15 -34.30
N GLU A 209 -0.52 -9.10 -33.01
CA GLU A 209 -1.52 -8.18 -32.47
C GLU A 209 -1.04 -6.72 -32.51
N LEU A 210 0.26 -6.49 -32.26
CA LEU A 210 0.89 -5.18 -32.41
C LEU A 210 0.90 -4.70 -33.87
N GLU A 211 1.21 -5.60 -34.81
CA GLU A 211 1.16 -5.30 -36.25
C GLU A 211 -0.26 -4.92 -36.70
N ILE A 212 -1.27 -5.65 -36.21
CA ILE A 212 -2.68 -5.35 -36.48
C ILE A 212 -3.08 -3.99 -35.91
N LEU A 213 -2.68 -3.66 -34.67
CA LEU A 213 -2.94 -2.35 -34.05
C LEU A 213 -2.29 -1.20 -34.83
N ASP A 214 -1.04 -1.36 -35.29
CA ASP A 214 -0.35 -0.36 -36.10
C ASP A 214 -1.07 -0.10 -37.43
N LEU A 215 -1.56 -1.16 -38.08
CA LEU A 215 -2.35 -1.03 -39.31
C LEU A 215 -3.75 -0.44 -39.07
N MET A 216 -4.39 -0.75 -37.94
CA MET A 216 -5.64 -0.08 -37.56
C MET A 216 -5.44 1.41 -37.30
N ALA A 217 -4.32 1.80 -36.67
CA ALA A 217 -3.98 3.20 -36.44
C ALA A 217 -3.74 3.98 -37.75
N LYS A 218 -3.36 3.27 -38.82
CA LYS A 218 -3.28 3.80 -40.19
C LYS A 218 -4.64 3.86 -40.92
N GLY A 219 -5.72 3.46 -40.26
CA GLY A 219 -7.10 3.56 -40.77
C GLY A 219 -7.60 2.34 -41.53
N LEU A 220 -6.87 1.21 -41.54
CA LEU A 220 -7.28 0.03 -42.31
C LEU A 220 -8.49 -0.69 -41.69
N SER A 221 -9.41 -1.09 -42.57
CA SER A 221 -10.57 -1.94 -42.27
C SER A 221 -10.18 -3.41 -42.08
N ASN A 222 -11.11 -4.25 -41.61
CA ASN A 222 -10.83 -5.68 -41.40
C ASN A 222 -10.55 -6.44 -42.71
N SER A 223 -11.19 -6.04 -43.81
CA SER A 223 -10.94 -6.60 -45.14
C SER A 223 -9.55 -6.22 -45.64
N GLU A 224 -9.16 -4.96 -45.49
CA GLU A 224 -7.82 -4.49 -45.90
C GLU A 224 -6.71 -5.11 -45.04
N LEU A 225 -6.96 -5.32 -43.74
CA LEU A 225 -6.07 -6.06 -42.86
C LEU A 225 -5.91 -7.52 -43.31
N ALA A 226 -7.01 -8.18 -43.69
CA ALA A 226 -7.00 -9.57 -44.15
C ALA A 226 -6.16 -9.72 -45.43
N GLU A 227 -6.33 -8.82 -46.39
CA GLU A 227 -5.54 -8.79 -47.63
C GLU A 227 -4.06 -8.51 -47.36
N ARG A 228 -3.76 -7.46 -46.60
CA ARG A 228 -2.37 -7.03 -46.36
C ARG A 228 -1.56 -8.03 -45.56
N LEU A 229 -2.21 -8.74 -44.65
CA LEU A 229 -1.58 -9.71 -43.75
C LEU A 229 -1.68 -11.15 -44.28
N TYR A 230 -2.30 -11.36 -45.45
CA TYR A 230 -2.56 -12.69 -46.04
C TYR A 230 -3.28 -13.64 -45.07
N LEU A 231 -4.31 -13.14 -44.39
CA LEU A 231 -5.13 -13.88 -43.42
C LEU A 231 -6.60 -13.88 -43.82
N SER A 232 -7.35 -14.87 -43.33
CA SER A 232 -8.81 -14.86 -43.51
C SER A 232 -9.47 -13.75 -42.67
N ALA A 233 -10.61 -13.23 -43.13
CA ALA A 233 -11.40 -12.25 -42.38
C ALA A 233 -11.84 -12.77 -40.99
N ALA A 234 -12.07 -14.08 -40.88
CA ALA A 234 -12.38 -14.74 -39.61
C ALA A 234 -11.17 -14.71 -38.66
N THR A 235 -9.96 -14.96 -39.18
CA THR A 235 -8.71 -14.89 -38.40
C THR A 235 -8.44 -13.47 -37.92
N ILE A 236 -8.61 -12.45 -38.79
CA ILE A 236 -8.50 -11.04 -38.38
C ILE A 236 -9.50 -10.74 -37.27
N SER A 237 -10.77 -11.10 -37.43
CA SER A 237 -11.80 -10.85 -36.42
C SER A 237 -11.46 -11.47 -35.06
N LYS A 238 -10.85 -12.67 -35.06
CA LYS A 238 -10.36 -13.33 -33.83
C LYS A 238 -9.22 -12.55 -33.18
N HIS A 239 -8.24 -12.07 -33.95
CA HIS A 239 -7.17 -11.23 -33.42
C HIS A 239 -7.70 -9.89 -32.89
N VAL A 240 -8.62 -9.24 -33.60
CA VAL A 240 -9.25 -7.99 -33.14
C VAL A 240 -10.00 -8.20 -31.82
N ALA A 241 -10.75 -9.30 -31.70
CA ALA A 241 -11.44 -9.64 -30.45
C ALA A 241 -10.45 -9.91 -29.31
N SER A 242 -9.35 -10.61 -29.57
CA SER A 242 -8.26 -10.84 -28.59
C SER A 242 -7.64 -9.52 -28.13
N ILE A 243 -7.34 -8.61 -29.05
CA ILE A 243 -6.82 -7.27 -28.75
C ILE A 243 -7.78 -6.51 -27.84
N PHE A 244 -9.07 -6.43 -28.19
CA PHE A 244 -10.06 -5.73 -27.36
C PHE A 244 -10.16 -6.34 -25.96
N MET A 245 -10.19 -7.66 -25.86
CA MET A 245 -10.22 -8.35 -24.57
C MET A 245 -8.99 -8.04 -23.71
N LYS A 246 -7.79 -8.07 -24.31
CA LYS A 246 -6.54 -7.75 -23.63
C LYS A 246 -6.41 -6.26 -23.26
N LEU A 247 -7.08 -5.36 -24.00
CA LEU A 247 -7.23 -3.95 -23.66
C LEU A 247 -8.38 -3.68 -22.67
N GLY A 248 -9.01 -4.72 -22.12
CA GLY A 248 -10.09 -4.61 -21.13
C GLY A 248 -11.44 -4.14 -21.69
N MET A 249 -11.65 -4.22 -23.01
CA MET A 249 -12.86 -3.74 -23.68
C MET A 249 -13.90 -4.85 -23.81
N GLY A 250 -15.03 -4.69 -23.10
CA GLY A 250 -16.13 -5.65 -23.08
C GLY A 250 -16.94 -5.74 -24.40
N PRO A 251 -17.64 -6.86 -24.66
CA PRO A 251 -18.60 -6.93 -25.75
C PRO A 251 -19.74 -5.95 -25.51
N GLY A 252 -19.99 -5.04 -26.46
CA GLY A 252 -21.05 -4.02 -26.38
C GLY A 252 -20.58 -2.60 -26.08
N GLU A 253 -19.29 -2.39 -25.75
CA GLU A 253 -18.75 -1.03 -25.70
C GLU A 253 -18.75 -0.37 -27.09
N GLU A 254 -19.14 0.91 -27.13
CA GLU A 254 -19.08 1.73 -28.33
C GLU A 254 -17.63 2.10 -28.69
N ASN A 255 -17.36 2.29 -29.99
CA ASN A 255 -16.10 2.83 -30.50
C ASN A 255 -14.81 2.09 -30.05
N ARG A 256 -14.90 0.79 -29.76
CA ARG A 256 -13.75 -0.05 -29.32
C ARG A 256 -12.53 0.06 -30.22
N ARG A 257 -12.72 0.12 -31.55
CA ARG A 257 -11.61 0.32 -32.50
C ARG A 257 -10.91 1.66 -32.28
N VAL A 258 -11.67 2.75 -32.15
CA VAL A 258 -11.11 4.09 -31.94
C VAL A 258 -10.36 4.13 -30.61
N ARG A 259 -10.95 3.59 -29.55
CA ARG A 259 -10.31 3.50 -28.22
C ARG A 259 -9.02 2.67 -28.25
N ALA A 260 -9.01 1.54 -28.97
CA ALA A 260 -7.82 0.71 -29.12
C ALA A 260 -6.69 1.44 -29.88
N VAL A 261 -7.04 2.19 -30.92
CA VAL A 261 -6.08 3.03 -31.66
C VAL A 261 -5.54 4.16 -30.79
N LEU A 262 -6.39 4.83 -30.01
CA LEU A 262 -5.95 5.90 -29.09
C LEU A 262 -5.02 5.37 -28.00
N ALA A 263 -5.33 4.20 -27.42
CA ALA A 263 -4.44 3.54 -26.46
C ALA A 263 -3.08 3.24 -27.08
N TYR A 264 -3.06 2.66 -28.29
CA TYR A 264 -1.84 2.38 -29.03
C TYR A 264 -1.00 3.64 -29.33
N LEU A 265 -1.63 4.71 -29.82
CA LEU A 265 -0.93 5.95 -30.19
C LEU A 265 -0.42 6.72 -28.96
N THR A 266 -1.16 6.70 -27.85
CA THR A 266 -0.74 7.36 -26.60
C THR A 266 0.51 6.72 -26.03
N GLU A 267 0.54 5.38 -25.98
CA GLU A 267 1.72 4.65 -25.49
C GLU A 267 2.92 4.77 -26.44
N LYS A 268 2.71 4.79 -27.77
CA LYS A 268 3.78 4.95 -28.77
C LYS A 268 4.37 6.37 -28.78
N ASN A 269 3.55 7.40 -28.53
CA ASN A 269 4.01 8.79 -28.46
C ASN A 269 4.82 9.11 -27.20
N TRP A 270 4.69 8.33 -26.14
CA TRP A 270 5.47 8.48 -24.91
C TRP A 270 6.81 7.71 -24.93
N GLN A 271 7.07 6.93 -25.97
CA GLN A 271 8.35 6.23 -26.19
C GLN A 271 9.35 7.01 -27.07
N LYS A 272 9.00 8.26 -27.46
CA LYS A 272 9.89 9.21 -28.13
C LYS A 272 10.20 10.38 -27.20
#